data_AF-A0A7V9GHS8-F1
#
_entry.id   AF-A0A7V9GHS8-F1
#
_cell.length_a   1.000
_cell.length_b   1.000
_cell.length_c   1.000
_cell.angle_alpha   90.00
_cell.angle_beta   90.00
_cell.angle_gamma   90.00
#
_symmetry.space_group_name_H-M   'P 1'
#
loop_
_entity.id
_entity.type
_entity.pdbx_description
1 polymer ?
#
loop_
_entity_poly.entity_id
_entity_poly.type
_entity_poly.pdbx_seq_one_letter_code
_entity_poly.pdbx_strand_id
1 'polypeptide(L)'
;MDARRPAVTGAGYVPERNGLRDHVAAVGASNPVVLTGDVHATYVCDVKANFDDPASATVATELVGTSISTGGDGVDQSPRDLVQLAENPHIKFINRKRGYIRNVVTPTEWTADFRIVDQVTTPGAPVQTRATFVIEDGVPGAVPA
;
A
#
# COMPACT_ATOMS: atom_id res chain seq x y z
N MET A 1 3.23 -17.55 6.86
CA MET A 1 3.39 -16.73 5.64
C MET A 1 4.81 -16.24 5.64
N ASP A 2 5.55 -16.52 4.56
CA ASP A 2 6.94 -16.11 4.36
C ASP A 2 7.02 -14.57 4.34
N ALA A 3 7.85 -14.01 5.22
CA ALA A 3 7.93 -12.57 5.48
C ALA A 3 8.75 -11.81 4.41
N ARG A 4 8.88 -12.36 3.20
CA ARG A 4 9.61 -11.80 2.06
C ARG A 4 8.73 -11.52 0.85
N ARG A 5 7.40 -11.55 1.01
CA ARG A 5 6.44 -11.41 -0.09
C ARG A 5 5.67 -10.09 0.03
N PRO A 6 5.40 -9.39 -1.09
CA PRO A 6 4.62 -8.15 -1.10
C PRO A 6 3.25 -8.33 -0.44
N ALA A 7 2.72 -7.24 0.09
CA ALA A 7 1.56 -7.26 0.97
C ALA A 7 0.30 -7.85 0.33
N VAL A 8 0.02 -7.63 -0.97
CA VAL A 8 -1.27 -8.07 -1.57
C VAL A 8 -1.18 -8.59 -3.01
N THR A 9 -0.26 -8.13 -3.85
CA THR A 9 -0.19 -8.68 -5.22
C THR A 9 0.51 -10.06 -5.24
N GLY A 10 -0.29 -11.12 -5.36
CA GLY A 10 0.14 -12.36 -6.05
C GLY A 10 1.19 -13.23 -5.35
N ALA A 11 1.25 -13.28 -4.02
CA ALA A 11 2.15 -14.21 -3.31
C ALA A 11 1.93 -15.68 -3.73
N GLY A 12 0.73 -16.06 -4.18
CA GLY A 12 0.40 -17.39 -4.71
C GLY A 12 0.50 -17.52 -6.24
N TYR A 13 0.74 -16.43 -6.97
CA TYR A 13 0.69 -16.31 -8.43
C TYR A 13 1.92 -15.52 -8.93
N VAL A 14 3.10 -15.97 -8.52
CA VAL A 14 4.37 -15.27 -8.76
C VAL A 14 4.64 -15.05 -10.26
N PRO A 15 4.44 -16.05 -11.15
CA PRO A 15 4.64 -15.84 -12.58
C PRO A 15 3.76 -14.73 -13.17
N GLU A 16 2.47 -14.72 -12.84
CA GLU A 16 1.49 -13.75 -13.34
C GLU A 16 1.78 -12.35 -12.81
N ARG A 17 2.08 -12.24 -11.50
CA ARG A 17 2.47 -10.97 -10.88
C ARG A 17 3.71 -10.38 -11.53
N ASN A 18 4.75 -11.20 -11.72
CA ASN A 18 5.98 -10.75 -12.35
C ASN A 18 5.72 -10.35 -13.81
N GLY A 19 4.93 -11.13 -14.56
CA GLY A 19 4.54 -10.79 -15.93
C GLY A 19 3.82 -9.44 -16.04
N LEU A 20 2.86 -9.17 -15.15
CA LEU A 20 2.17 -7.88 -15.10
C LEU A 20 3.13 -6.73 -14.74
N ARG A 21 3.96 -6.90 -13.70
CA ARG A 21 4.96 -5.92 -13.28
C ARG A 21 5.92 -5.58 -14.42
N ASP A 22 6.46 -6.61 -15.08
CA ASP A 22 7.44 -6.45 -16.15
C ASP A 22 6.79 -5.77 -17.37
N HIS A 23 5.53 -6.10 -17.67
CA HIS A 23 4.77 -5.41 -18.70
C HIS A 23 4.55 -3.93 -18.37
N VAL A 24 4.15 -3.60 -17.15
CA VAL A 24 3.97 -2.21 -16.68
C VAL A 24 5.27 -1.42 -16.79
N ALA A 25 6.41 -2.03 -16.45
CA ALA A 25 7.71 -1.41 -16.64
C ALA A 25 8.07 -1.21 -18.12
N ALA A 26 7.72 -2.17 -18.98
CA ALA A 26 8.05 -2.13 -20.41
C ALA A 26 7.21 -1.11 -21.21
N VAL A 27 5.98 -0.82 -20.81
CA VAL A 27 5.13 0.18 -21.51
C VAL A 27 5.57 1.62 -21.26
N GLY A 28 6.52 1.86 -20.35
CA GLY A 28 7.13 3.17 -20.13
C GLY A 28 6.23 4.19 -19.41
N ALA A 29 5.29 3.72 -18.59
CA ALA A 29 4.54 4.60 -17.70
C ALA A 29 5.50 5.21 -16.63
N SER A 30 5.38 6.51 -16.39
CA SER A 30 6.37 7.30 -15.63
C SER A 30 6.41 6.96 -14.13
N ASN A 31 5.24 6.78 -13.50
CA ASN A 31 5.08 6.47 -12.08
C ASN A 31 3.82 5.59 -11.83
N PRO A 32 3.81 4.32 -12.25
CA PRO A 32 2.61 3.48 -12.17
C PRO A 32 2.12 3.27 -10.73
N VAL A 33 0.80 3.28 -10.54
CA VAL A 33 0.14 3.05 -9.24
C VAL A 33 -0.83 1.87 -9.32
N VAL A 34 -0.75 0.95 -8.37
CA VAL A 34 -1.65 -0.19 -8.21
C VAL A 34 -2.53 0.05 -6.98
N LEU A 35 -3.85 -0.03 -7.15
CA LEU A 35 -4.83 0.07 -6.07
C LEU A 35 -5.35 -1.31 -5.72
N THR A 36 -5.22 -1.72 -4.46
CA THR A 36 -5.66 -3.06 -4.00
C THR A 36 -6.45 -2.98 -2.69
N GLY A 37 -6.92 -4.14 -2.20
CA GLY A 37 -7.74 -4.27 -1.00
C GLY A 37 -7.62 -5.68 -0.42
N ASP A 38 -8.76 -6.33 -0.12
CA ASP A 38 -8.87 -7.73 0.37
C ASP A 38 -8.31 -7.99 1.78
N VAL A 39 -7.08 -7.56 2.09
CA VAL A 39 -6.37 -7.95 3.33
C VAL A 39 -6.88 -7.27 4.61
N HIS A 40 -7.90 -6.43 4.50
CA HIS A 40 -8.54 -5.71 5.62
C HIS A 40 -7.55 -4.92 6.48
N ALA A 41 -6.56 -4.31 5.82
CA ALA A 41 -5.58 -3.43 6.40
C ALA A 41 -5.01 -2.54 5.30
N THR A 42 -4.54 -1.36 5.70
CA THR A 42 -3.86 -0.43 4.81
C THR A 42 -2.38 -0.77 4.72
N TYR A 43 -1.83 -0.71 3.51
CA TYR A 43 -0.41 -0.74 3.24
C TYR A 43 -0.01 0.29 2.19
N VAL A 44 1.20 0.83 2.31
CA VAL A 44 1.91 1.54 1.23
C VAL A 44 3.15 0.74 0.90
N CYS A 45 3.33 0.36 -0.36
CA CYS A 45 4.46 -0.46 -0.77
C CYS A 45 5.15 0.07 -2.03
N ASP A 46 6.47 -0.05 -2.06
CA ASP A 46 7.27 0.01 -3.27
C ASP A 46 7.12 -1.33 -4.01
N VAL A 47 6.75 -1.28 -5.29
CA VAL A 47 6.79 -2.47 -6.16
C VAL A 47 8.21 -2.57 -6.72
N LYS A 48 8.95 -3.59 -6.30
CA LYS A 48 10.35 -3.79 -6.70
C LYS A 48 10.46 -4.54 -8.03
N ALA A 49 11.39 -4.14 -8.87
CA ALA A 49 11.78 -4.87 -10.09
C ALA A 49 12.26 -6.30 -9.75
N ASN A 50 12.88 -6.48 -8.59
CA ASN A 50 13.18 -7.77 -8.01
C ASN A 50 12.91 -7.75 -6.50
N PHE A 51 11.91 -8.49 -6.02
CA PHE A 51 11.58 -8.53 -4.60
C PHE A 51 12.63 -9.28 -3.74
N ASP A 52 13.47 -10.11 -4.35
CA ASP A 52 14.58 -10.79 -3.66
C ASP A 52 15.81 -9.89 -3.51
N ASP A 53 15.83 -8.74 -4.19
CA ASP A 53 16.88 -7.72 -4.10
C ASP A 53 16.26 -6.37 -3.65
N PRO A 54 16.38 -6.03 -2.36
CA PRO A 54 15.87 -4.75 -1.84
C PRO A 54 16.44 -3.52 -2.54
N ALA A 55 17.65 -3.62 -3.13
CA ALA A 55 18.31 -2.53 -3.84
C ALA A 55 17.86 -2.39 -5.30
N SER A 56 17.07 -3.34 -5.81
CA SER A 56 16.51 -3.25 -7.17
C SER A 56 15.64 -2.00 -7.36
N ALA A 57 15.39 -1.60 -8.60
CA ALA A 57 14.56 -0.42 -8.88
C ALA A 57 13.14 -0.57 -8.31
N THR A 58 12.56 0.53 -7.83
CA THR A 58 11.12 0.62 -7.64
C THR A 58 10.49 0.96 -8.99
N VAL A 59 9.49 0.18 -9.42
CA VAL A 59 8.87 0.29 -10.75
C VAL A 59 7.41 0.72 -10.70
N ALA A 60 6.79 0.67 -9.51
CA ALA A 60 5.45 1.16 -9.27
C ALA A 60 5.25 1.40 -7.76
N THR A 61 4.13 2.02 -7.40
CA THR A 61 3.64 2.11 -6.02
C THR A 61 2.37 1.29 -5.86
N GLU A 62 2.25 0.54 -4.76
CA GLU A 62 1.01 -0.11 -4.37
C GLU A 62 0.38 0.61 -3.18
N LEU A 63 -0.89 1.01 -3.35
CA LEU A 63 -1.73 1.58 -2.29
C LEU A 63 -2.82 0.56 -1.95
N VAL A 64 -2.64 -0.11 -0.81
CA VAL A 64 -3.59 -1.12 -0.35
C VAL A 64 -4.62 -0.45 0.55
N GLY A 65 -5.88 -0.49 0.14
CA GLY A 65 -7.01 -0.02 0.94
C GLY A 65 -7.36 -1.00 2.05
N THR A 66 -7.63 -0.46 3.24
CA THR A 66 -8.28 -1.22 4.30
C THR A 66 -9.74 -1.57 3.95
N SER A 67 -10.39 -2.36 4.80
CA SER A 67 -11.82 -2.63 4.69
C SER A 67 -12.67 -1.47 5.22
N ILE A 68 -13.89 -1.36 4.70
CA ILE A 68 -14.92 -0.47 5.26
C ILE A 68 -15.30 -0.91 6.68
N SER A 69 -15.44 -2.22 6.94
CA SER A 69 -15.85 -2.73 8.26
C SER A 69 -15.32 -4.11 8.65
N THR A 70 -14.89 -4.95 7.70
CA THR A 70 -14.43 -6.31 8.01
C THR A 70 -13.27 -6.30 9.00
N GLY A 71 -13.31 -7.14 10.03
CA GLY A 71 -12.30 -7.17 11.09
C GLY A 71 -12.61 -6.29 12.32
N GLY A 72 -13.76 -5.59 12.33
CA GLY A 72 -14.22 -4.79 13.46
C GLY A 72 -13.41 -3.51 13.65
N ASP A 73 -13.34 -3.00 14.88
CA ASP A 73 -12.72 -1.70 15.18
C ASP A 73 -11.23 -1.61 14.83
N GLY A 74 -10.56 -2.75 14.77
CA GLY A 74 -9.15 -2.84 14.43
C GLY A 74 -8.25 -2.10 15.43
N VAL A 75 -6.97 -2.00 15.07
CA VAL A 75 -5.94 -1.34 15.88
C VAL A 75 -5.08 -0.47 14.98
N ASP A 76 -4.32 0.47 15.54
CA ASP A 76 -3.44 1.30 14.71
C ASP A 76 -2.38 0.42 14.03
N GLN A 77 -1.59 -0.29 14.84
CA GLN A 77 -0.64 -1.32 14.42
C GLN A 77 -0.56 -2.41 15.50
N SER A 78 -0.23 -3.63 15.09
CA SER A 78 0.08 -4.75 15.98
C SER A 78 1.60 -4.98 16.08
N PRO A 79 2.10 -5.71 17.10
CA PRO A 79 3.52 -6.10 17.15
C PRO A 79 4.00 -6.84 15.90
N ARG A 80 3.12 -7.61 15.25
CA ARG A 80 3.41 -8.30 13.98
C ARG A 80 3.60 -7.33 12.81
N ASP A 81 2.96 -6.17 12.85
CA ASP A 81 3.14 -5.15 11.80
C ASP A 81 4.51 -4.48 11.92
N LEU A 82 5.01 -4.29 13.15
CA LEU A 82 6.36 -3.78 13.39
C LEU A 82 7.43 -4.76 12.84
N VAL A 83 7.22 -6.06 13.03
CA VAL A 83 8.09 -7.09 12.43
C VAL A 83 8.03 -7.06 10.91
N GLN A 84 6.82 -6.98 10.33
CA GLN A 84 6.67 -6.87 8.87
C GLN A 84 7.41 -5.65 8.30
N LEU A 85 7.26 -4.47 8.92
CA LEU A 85 7.96 -3.26 8.50
C LEU A 85 9.49 -3.40 8.60
N ALA A 86 9.99 -4.10 9.62
CA ALA A 86 11.42 -4.35 9.79
C ALA A 86 11.97 -5.35 8.75
N GLU A 87 11.22 -6.41 8.45
CA GLU A 87 11.66 -7.48 7.53
C GLU A 87 11.43 -7.15 6.05
N ASN A 88 10.53 -6.21 5.75
CA ASN A 88 10.11 -5.86 4.39
C ASN A 88 10.34 -4.37 4.11
N PRO A 89 11.57 -3.96 3.73
CA PRO A 89 11.90 -2.54 3.53
C PRO A 89 11.14 -1.85 2.38
N HIS A 90 10.47 -2.65 1.54
CA HIS A 90 9.58 -2.16 0.50
C HIS A 90 8.20 -1.73 1.05
N ILE A 91 7.81 -2.14 2.26
CA ILE A 91 6.59 -1.68 2.92
C ILE A 91 6.91 -0.37 3.67
N LYS A 92 6.23 0.71 3.32
CA LYS A 92 6.42 2.06 3.90
C LYS A 92 5.43 2.38 5.01
N PHE A 93 4.28 1.73 5.01
CA PHE A 93 3.23 2.00 5.97
C PHE A 93 2.33 0.79 6.18
N ILE A 94 1.86 0.60 7.40
CA ILE A 94 0.82 -0.37 7.76
C ILE A 94 -0.14 0.30 8.74
N ASN A 95 -1.45 0.17 8.53
CA ASN A 95 -2.47 0.51 9.52
C ASN A 95 -3.62 -0.51 9.50
N ARG A 96 -4.15 -0.86 10.67
CA ARG A 96 -5.24 -1.84 10.81
C ARG A 96 -6.55 -1.25 11.33
N LYS A 97 -6.80 0.06 11.15
CA LYS A 97 -8.12 0.67 11.34
C LYS A 97 -8.97 0.54 10.08
N ARG A 98 -10.26 0.86 10.17
CA ARG A 98 -11.22 0.77 9.05
C ARG A 98 -11.37 2.12 8.39
N GLY A 99 -11.77 2.13 7.12
CA GLY A 99 -11.93 3.36 6.35
C GLY A 99 -11.66 3.16 4.87
N TYR A 100 -11.01 4.15 4.23
CA TYR A 100 -10.79 4.19 2.79
C TYR A 100 -9.57 5.06 2.44
N ILE A 101 -9.14 5.02 1.18
CA ILE A 101 -8.11 5.94 0.66
C ILE A 101 -8.81 7.01 -0.16
N ARG A 102 -8.50 8.28 0.11
CA ARG A 102 -8.90 9.40 -0.76
C ARG A 102 -7.70 9.79 -1.61
N ASN A 103 -7.84 9.66 -2.92
CA ASN A 103 -6.79 9.98 -3.89
C ASN A 103 -7.12 11.30 -4.60
N VAL A 104 -6.16 12.22 -4.63
CA VAL A 104 -6.20 13.44 -5.44
C VAL A 104 -5.05 13.34 -6.45
N VAL A 105 -5.38 13.33 -7.74
CA VAL A 105 -4.41 13.14 -8.81
C VAL A 105 -4.36 14.39 -9.66
N THR A 106 -3.17 14.93 -9.84
CA THR A 106 -2.85 16.05 -10.71
C THR A 106 -1.79 15.61 -11.72
N PRO A 107 -1.44 16.43 -12.72
CA PRO A 107 -0.36 16.09 -13.65
C PRO A 107 1.01 15.91 -13.00
N THR A 108 1.26 16.49 -11.81
CA THR A 108 2.57 16.50 -11.16
C THR A 108 2.65 15.63 -9.92
N GLU A 109 1.51 15.28 -9.32
CA GLU A 109 1.46 14.52 -8.08
C GLU A 109 0.19 13.66 -7.96
N TRP A 110 0.34 12.53 -7.28
CA TRP A 110 -0.74 11.72 -6.75
C TRP A 110 -0.66 11.74 -5.23
N THR A 111 -1.64 12.38 -4.59
CA THR A 111 -1.74 12.48 -3.13
C THR A 111 -2.76 11.48 -2.59
N ALA A 112 -2.34 10.61 -1.67
CA ALA A 112 -3.14 9.57 -1.06
C ALA A 112 -3.32 9.82 0.44
N ASP A 113 -4.54 10.19 0.84
CA ASP A 113 -4.93 10.32 2.24
C ASP A 113 -5.53 9.00 2.75
N PHE A 114 -4.94 8.42 3.78
CA PHE A 114 -5.44 7.23 4.44
C PHE A 114 -6.46 7.63 5.50
N ARG A 115 -7.75 7.56 5.12
CA ARG A 115 -8.89 8.01 5.92
C ARG A 115 -9.38 6.88 6.79
N ILE A 116 -9.36 7.06 8.11
CA ILE A 116 -9.77 6.04 9.08
C ILE A 116 -10.88 6.50 10.01
N VAL A 117 -11.54 5.54 10.64
CA VAL A 117 -12.36 5.73 11.85
C VAL A 117 -11.82 4.88 12.99
N ASP A 118 -12.01 5.33 14.23
CA ASP A 118 -11.52 4.61 15.41
C ASP A 118 -12.32 3.35 15.72
N GLN A 119 -13.61 3.35 15.39
CA GLN A 119 -14.53 2.25 15.62
C GLN A 119 -15.60 2.18 14.54
N VAL A 120 -16.04 0.97 14.22
CA VAL A 120 -17.15 0.67 13.30
C VAL A 120 -18.24 -0.16 13.98
N THR A 121 -17.98 -0.67 15.18
CA THR A 121 -18.97 -1.41 15.99
C THR A 121 -20.07 -0.52 16.55
N THR A 122 -19.83 0.79 16.64
CA THR A 122 -20.81 1.80 17.05
C THR A 122 -20.87 2.94 16.01
N PRO A 123 -22.06 3.42 15.63
CA PRO A 123 -22.19 4.55 14.70
C PRO A 123 -21.56 5.85 15.22
N GLY A 124 -21.23 6.76 14.30
CA GLY A 124 -20.87 8.14 14.63
C GLY A 124 -19.38 8.42 14.87
N ALA A 125 -18.50 7.43 14.67
CA ALA A 125 -17.06 7.67 14.72
C ALA A 125 -16.62 8.67 13.63
N PRO A 126 -15.88 9.73 13.98
CA PRO A 126 -15.42 10.72 13.02
C PRO A 126 -14.33 10.13 12.10
N VAL A 127 -14.30 10.59 10.85
CA VAL A 127 -13.25 10.22 9.90
C VAL A 127 -12.05 11.14 10.04
N GLN A 128 -10.85 10.60 10.20
CA GLN A 128 -9.59 11.32 10.30
C GLN A 128 -8.56 10.86 9.27
N THR A 129 -7.57 11.72 8.94
CA THR A 129 -6.44 11.32 8.09
C THR A 129 -5.39 10.74 9.02
N ARG A 130 -5.09 9.45 8.86
CA ARG A 130 -4.05 8.80 9.66
C ARG A 130 -2.65 9.06 9.11
N ALA A 131 -2.53 9.11 7.80
CA ALA A 131 -1.31 9.40 7.07
C ALA A 131 -1.67 9.96 5.69
N THR A 132 -0.76 10.75 5.14
CA THR A 132 -0.81 11.21 3.75
C THR A 132 0.51 10.84 3.09
N PHE A 133 0.42 10.32 1.86
CA PHE A 133 1.57 10.01 1.02
C PHE A 133 1.43 10.69 -0.32
N VAL A 134 2.56 11.08 -0.91
CA VAL A 134 2.65 11.67 -2.25
C VAL A 134 3.49 10.78 -3.14
N ILE A 135 3.07 10.64 -4.39
CA ILE A 135 3.82 10.01 -5.49
C ILE A 135 4.01 11.11 -6.54
N GLU A 136 5.25 11.51 -6.76
CA GLU A 136 5.60 12.56 -7.74
C GLU A 136 5.56 12.00 -9.18
N ASP A 137 5.26 12.85 -10.16
CA ASP A 137 5.39 12.45 -11.57
C ASP A 137 6.81 11.96 -11.89
N GLY A 138 6.91 10.87 -12.64
CA GLY A 138 8.18 10.27 -13.02
C GLY A 138 8.96 9.55 -11.91
N VAL A 139 8.45 9.53 -10.67
CA VAL A 139 9.14 8.91 -9.53
C VAL A 139 8.26 7.80 -8.92
N PRO A 140 8.46 6.52 -9.33
CA PRO A 140 7.81 5.40 -8.66
C PRO A 140 8.24 5.28 -7.19
N GLY A 141 7.26 5.16 -6.29
CA GLY A 141 7.47 5.14 -4.85
C GLY A 141 6.70 6.28 -4.18
N ALA A 142 6.20 6.02 -2.98
CA ALA A 142 5.47 7.01 -2.21
C ALA A 142 6.30 7.52 -1.03
N VAL A 143 6.27 8.83 -0.81
CA VAL A 143 6.90 9.48 0.33
C VAL A 143 5.84 10.08 1.26
N PRO A 144 6.07 10.13 2.59
CA PRO A 144 5.20 10.89 3.49
C PRO A 144 5.11 12.35 3.06
N ALA A 145 3.89 12.91 3.10
CA ALA A 145 3.63 14.33 2.87
C ALA A 145 3.96 15.20 4.10
#